data_AF-T0ZFB0-F1
#
_entry.id   AF-T0ZFB0-F1
#
_cell.length_a   1.000
_cell.length_b   1.000
_cell.length_c   1.000
_cell.angle_alpha   90.00
_cell.angle_beta   90.00
_cell.angle_gamma   90.00
#
_symmetry.space_group_name_H-M   'P 1'
#
loop_
_entity.id
_entity.type
_entity.pdbx_description
1 polymer ?
#
loop_
_entity_poly.entity_id
_entity_poly.type
_entity_poly.pdbx_seq_one_letter_code
_entity_poly.pdbx_strand_id
1 'polypeptide(L)'
;MDTQGAQLDAEGRALLEEDLRSPCTEEIAVFQAFSRIIGEADKRFVVMDTAPTGHTLLLLDATGAYHREVTRQGRNTGHHVTTPMMQLQNPKQTKVLLVTWAETTPVLETANLQADLRRAGIEPWAWIVNQSIAAAHPRAHLLRQRAHNELGEIHAVSTQHARRYALVPLMKHEPVGVNSLLELINQRIEGSKRTTKSPESNHSYNRTRNPETPLSVQCDVTPKESAGIPMSIFERYLTVWVFLCIFAGIALGQIQPSLFQAIGRMEMAQVNLPVGLLIWVMIIPMLVKVDFGALHEVRQHVRGIGVTLFVNWLVKPFSMAFLGWLFLRHLFASLLPADQIDSYVAGLILLAAAPCTAMVFVWSRLTQGDPLFTLSQVALNDCIMVVAFAPLVGFLLGISAITVPWDTLITSVVLYIVIPVGLAQFWRKWLLSKGQTTFDATMTRIGPWSITALLATLVLLFAFQGEPILKQPLVIALLAVPILIQVLFNSALAYGLNRWVGEKHNVACPSALIGASNFFELAVAAAISLFGFHSGAALATVVGVLIEVPVMLLVVRVVNATKPWYERHA
;
A
#
# COMPACT_ATOMS: atom_id res chain seq x y z
N MET A 1 6.79 -4.30 -34.41
CA MET A 1 8.09 -4.37 -35.12
C MET A 1 7.94 -4.35 -36.64
N ASP A 2 7.08 -5.19 -37.23
CA ASP A 2 6.97 -5.33 -38.69
C ASP A 2 6.41 -4.10 -39.44
N THR A 3 5.71 -3.21 -38.74
CA THR A 3 5.12 -1.99 -39.31
C THR A 3 5.91 -0.74 -38.91
N GLN A 4 5.66 -0.20 -37.71
CA GLN A 4 6.27 1.04 -37.21
C GLN A 4 7.77 0.90 -36.90
N GLY A 5 8.28 -0.33 -36.72
CA GLY A 5 9.70 -0.60 -36.48
C GLY A 5 10.53 -0.83 -37.75
N ALA A 6 9.88 -0.94 -38.91
CA ALA A 6 10.55 -1.34 -40.16
C ALA A 6 11.65 -0.34 -40.58
N GLN A 7 11.42 0.95 -40.36
CA GLN A 7 12.34 2.05 -40.72
C GLN A 7 13.17 2.60 -39.55
N LEU A 8 13.02 2.03 -38.35
CA LEU A 8 13.76 2.47 -37.17
C LEU A 8 15.14 1.80 -37.10
N ASP A 9 16.13 2.55 -36.64
CA ASP A 9 17.45 2.07 -36.29
C ASP A 9 17.40 1.17 -35.03
N ALA A 10 18.53 0.56 -34.66
CA ALA A 10 18.55 -0.42 -33.57
C ALA A 10 18.10 0.17 -32.23
N GLU A 11 18.44 1.43 -31.97
CA GLU A 11 18.05 2.15 -30.76
C GLU A 11 16.56 2.56 -30.79
N GLY A 12 16.06 3.07 -31.93
CA GLY A 12 14.64 3.36 -32.11
C GLY A 12 13.75 2.12 -32.07
N ARG A 13 14.25 0.96 -32.53
CA ARG A 13 13.56 -0.33 -32.38
C ARG A 13 13.46 -0.76 -30.93
N ALA A 14 14.53 -0.60 -30.14
CA ALA A 14 14.51 -0.91 -28.71
C ALA A 14 13.56 0.01 -27.94
N LEU A 15 13.54 1.30 -28.27
CA LEU A 15 12.60 2.27 -27.67
C LEU A 15 11.14 1.96 -28.03
N LEU A 16 10.87 1.60 -29.30
CA LEU A 16 9.53 1.18 -29.74
C LEU A 16 9.12 -0.14 -29.07
N GLU A 17 10.05 -1.06 -28.86
CA GLU A 17 9.79 -2.30 -28.13
C GLU A 17 9.45 -2.04 -26.66
N GLU A 18 10.14 -1.08 -26.02
CA GLU A 18 9.82 -0.63 -24.66
C GLU A 18 8.43 0.03 -24.59
N ASP A 19 8.09 0.89 -25.55
CA ASP A 19 6.79 1.56 -25.62
C ASP A 19 5.62 0.59 -25.92
N LEU A 20 5.86 -0.41 -26.77
CA LEU A 20 4.89 -1.50 -27.01
C LEU A 20 4.72 -2.43 -25.80
N ARG A 21 5.71 -2.51 -24.90
CA ARG A 21 5.64 -3.23 -23.62
C ARG A 21 5.09 -2.36 -22.48
N SER A 22 4.76 -1.11 -22.75
CA SER A 22 4.10 -0.24 -21.77
C SER A 22 2.73 -0.81 -21.40
N PRO A 23 2.34 -0.84 -20.11
CA PRO A 23 1.02 -1.28 -19.66
C PRO A 23 -0.12 -0.56 -20.39
N CYS A 24 0.06 0.74 -20.69
CA CYS A 24 -0.93 1.52 -21.42
C CYS A 24 -1.18 1.01 -22.85
N THR A 25 -0.13 0.52 -23.52
CA THR A 25 -0.22 0.00 -24.89
C THR A 25 -0.84 -1.39 -24.91
N GLU A 26 -0.50 -2.21 -23.92
CA GLU A 26 -1.11 -3.52 -23.71
C GLU A 26 -2.62 -3.40 -23.44
N GLU A 27 -3.03 -2.48 -22.57
CA GLU A 27 -4.44 -2.20 -22.27
C GLU A 27 -5.23 -1.75 -23.50
N ILE A 28 -4.65 -0.87 -24.33
CA ILE A 28 -5.28 -0.43 -25.59
C ILE A 28 -5.41 -1.59 -26.58
N ALA A 29 -4.38 -2.44 -26.71
CA ALA A 29 -4.39 -3.58 -27.61
C ALA A 29 -5.44 -4.62 -27.19
N VAL A 30 -5.51 -4.93 -25.88
CA VAL A 30 -6.53 -5.82 -25.30
C VAL A 30 -7.93 -5.25 -25.52
N PHE A 31 -8.11 -3.94 -25.31
CA PHE A 31 -9.39 -3.27 -25.57
C PHE A 31 -9.79 -3.33 -27.04
N GLN A 32 -8.87 -3.09 -27.99
CA GLN A 32 -9.16 -3.19 -29.42
C GLN A 32 -9.54 -4.62 -29.82
N ALA A 33 -8.82 -5.62 -29.29
CA ALA A 33 -9.15 -7.03 -29.52
C ALA A 33 -10.54 -7.37 -28.95
N PHE A 34 -10.83 -6.92 -27.74
CA PHE A 34 -12.12 -7.11 -27.07
C PHE A 34 -13.27 -6.46 -27.85
N SER A 35 -13.11 -5.19 -28.23
CA SER A 35 -14.10 -4.43 -29.01
C SER A 35 -14.37 -5.10 -30.36
N ARG A 36 -13.33 -5.59 -31.03
CA ARG A 36 -13.46 -6.35 -32.29
C ARG A 36 -14.27 -7.63 -32.08
N ILE A 37 -13.94 -8.43 -31.06
CA ILE A 37 -14.63 -9.70 -30.77
C ILE A 37 -16.11 -9.45 -30.44
N ILE A 38 -16.40 -8.43 -29.64
CA ILE A 38 -17.78 -8.04 -29.33
C ILE A 38 -18.52 -7.60 -30.60
N GLY A 39 -17.87 -6.84 -31.48
CA GLY A 39 -18.44 -6.46 -32.78
C GLY A 39 -18.80 -7.64 -33.69
N GLU A 40 -18.20 -8.83 -33.51
CA GLU A 40 -18.57 -10.03 -34.27
C GLU A 40 -19.88 -10.68 -33.80
N ALA A 41 -20.37 -10.32 -32.60
CA ALA A 41 -21.57 -10.91 -31.99
C ALA A 41 -22.86 -10.63 -32.78
N ASP A 42 -22.87 -9.64 -33.67
CA ASP A 42 -24.01 -9.38 -34.57
C ASP A 42 -24.26 -10.50 -35.59
N LYS A 43 -23.23 -11.32 -35.89
CA LYS A 43 -23.30 -12.36 -36.93
C LYS A 43 -23.04 -13.77 -36.41
N ARG A 44 -22.48 -13.91 -35.20
CA ARG A 44 -22.04 -15.19 -34.63
C ARG A 44 -22.31 -15.22 -33.13
N PHE A 45 -22.43 -16.43 -32.58
CA PHE A 45 -22.40 -16.60 -31.14
C PHE A 45 -20.98 -16.44 -30.63
N VAL A 46 -20.78 -15.50 -29.72
CA VAL A 46 -19.50 -15.24 -29.06
C VAL A 46 -19.63 -15.71 -27.61
N VAL A 47 -18.73 -16.60 -27.19
CA VAL A 47 -18.59 -17.03 -25.80
C VAL A 47 -17.30 -16.43 -25.26
N MET A 48 -17.41 -15.70 -24.15
CA MET A 48 -16.28 -15.09 -23.49
C MET A 48 -16.16 -15.65 -22.07
N ASP A 49 -15.03 -16.29 -21.79
CA ASP A 49 -14.78 -17.04 -20.55
C ASP A 49 -14.43 -16.13 -19.35
N THR A 50 -14.19 -14.85 -19.60
CA THR A 50 -13.88 -13.85 -18.56
C THR A 50 -14.78 -12.64 -18.73
N ALA A 51 -15.72 -12.44 -17.80
CA ALA A 51 -16.50 -11.21 -17.75
C ALA A 51 -15.57 -10.01 -17.42
N PRO A 52 -15.78 -8.82 -18.02
CA PRO A 52 -15.02 -7.64 -17.64
C PRO A 52 -15.32 -7.27 -16.18
N THR A 53 -14.26 -7.05 -15.39
CA THR A 53 -14.35 -6.67 -13.97
C THR A 53 -13.84 -5.25 -13.77
N GLY A 54 -14.42 -4.51 -12.82
CA GLY A 54 -13.88 -3.25 -12.26
C GLY A 54 -13.20 -2.32 -13.28
N HIS A 55 -11.87 -2.32 -13.30
CA HIS A 55 -11.04 -1.48 -14.18
C HIS A 55 -11.36 -1.66 -15.67
N THR A 56 -11.60 -2.89 -16.14
CA THR A 56 -11.99 -3.15 -17.52
C THR A 56 -13.34 -2.52 -17.85
N LEU A 57 -14.33 -2.58 -16.94
CA LEU A 57 -15.63 -1.91 -17.15
C LEU A 57 -15.48 -0.39 -17.23
N LEU A 58 -14.59 0.19 -16.42
CA LEU A 58 -14.30 1.64 -16.45
C LEU A 58 -13.61 2.06 -17.74
N LEU A 59 -12.67 1.26 -18.26
CA LEU A 59 -12.03 1.49 -19.55
C LEU A 59 -13.05 1.43 -20.70
N LEU A 60 -13.99 0.48 -20.66
CA LEU A 60 -15.08 0.39 -21.65
C LEU A 60 -16.00 1.63 -21.63
N ASP A 61 -16.27 2.19 -20.45
CA ASP A 61 -17.12 3.38 -20.32
C ASP A 61 -16.39 4.68 -20.72
N ALA A 62 -15.12 4.84 -20.30
CA ALA A 62 -14.30 6.01 -20.64
C ALA A 62 -14.04 6.12 -22.15
N THR A 63 -13.76 4.99 -22.81
CA THR A 63 -13.56 4.95 -24.26
C THR A 63 -14.86 5.14 -25.03
N GLY A 64 -15.99 4.63 -24.50
CA GLY A 64 -17.33 4.92 -25.03
C GLY A 64 -17.68 6.41 -24.97
N ALA A 65 -17.34 7.08 -23.87
CA ALA A 65 -17.47 8.53 -23.74
C ALA A 65 -16.57 9.30 -24.72
N TYR A 66 -15.30 8.90 -24.87
CA TYR A 66 -14.38 9.51 -25.83
C TYR A 66 -14.85 9.36 -27.28
N HIS A 67 -15.30 8.17 -27.68
CA HIS A 67 -15.78 7.92 -29.04
C HIS A 67 -17.08 8.68 -29.35
N ARG A 68 -17.98 8.85 -28.36
CA ARG A 68 -19.16 9.72 -28.44
C ARG A 68 -18.78 11.20 -28.60
N GLU A 69 -17.75 11.66 -27.90
CA GLU A 69 -17.27 13.05 -27.99
C GLU A 69 -16.60 13.34 -29.35
N VAL A 70 -15.80 12.40 -29.85
CA VAL A 70 -15.15 12.50 -31.18
C VAL A 70 -16.18 12.48 -32.31
N THR A 71 -17.21 11.64 -32.23
CA THR A 71 -18.30 11.62 -33.22
C THR A 71 -19.21 12.84 -33.12
N ARG A 72 -19.33 13.48 -31.95
CA ARG A 72 -20.07 14.74 -31.77
C ARG A 72 -19.33 15.95 -32.36
N GLN A 73 -18.00 15.91 -32.43
CA GLN A 73 -17.18 16.95 -33.07
C GLN A 73 -16.98 16.75 -34.58
N GLY A 74 -17.22 15.55 -35.11
CA GLY A 74 -17.20 15.24 -36.54
C GLY A 74 -18.54 15.51 -37.23
N ARG A 75 -18.55 16.28 -38.33
CA ARG A 75 -19.76 16.52 -39.14
C ARG A 75 -20.36 15.20 -39.65
N ASN A 76 -21.60 14.94 -39.22
CA ASN A 76 -22.66 14.23 -39.94
C ASN A 76 -22.34 12.83 -40.52
N THR A 77 -22.53 11.78 -39.73
CA THR A 77 -23.03 10.49 -40.24
C THR A 77 -24.08 9.93 -39.28
N GLY A 78 -25.31 9.76 -39.75
CA GLY A 78 -26.47 9.29 -38.97
C GLY A 78 -26.45 7.80 -38.64
N HIS A 79 -25.29 7.22 -38.32
CA HIS A 79 -25.21 5.83 -37.89
C HIS A 79 -25.26 5.74 -36.36
N HIS A 80 -26.18 4.94 -35.84
CA HIS A 80 -26.20 4.58 -34.42
C HIS A 80 -24.90 3.86 -34.08
N VAL A 81 -24.01 4.52 -33.33
CA VAL A 81 -22.75 3.90 -32.89
C VAL A 81 -23.03 3.06 -31.65
N THR A 82 -23.10 1.74 -31.84
CA THR A 82 -23.20 0.80 -30.74
C THR A 82 -21.81 0.57 -30.16
N THR A 83 -21.58 1.01 -28.92
CA THR A 83 -20.32 0.74 -28.22
C THR A 83 -20.31 -0.68 -27.65
N PRO A 84 -19.13 -1.29 -27.40
CA PRO A 84 -19.06 -2.58 -26.73
C PRO A 84 -19.82 -2.60 -25.39
N MET A 85 -19.76 -1.50 -24.63
CA MET A 85 -20.50 -1.35 -23.39
C MET A 85 -22.01 -1.40 -23.59
N MET A 86 -22.54 -0.75 -24.63
CA MET A 86 -23.97 -0.80 -24.96
C MET A 86 -24.42 -2.22 -25.35
N GLN A 87 -23.56 -2.99 -26.02
CA GLN A 87 -23.86 -4.39 -26.35
C GLN A 87 -23.90 -5.26 -25.10
N LEU A 88 -22.94 -5.08 -24.18
CA LEU A 88 -22.92 -5.81 -22.91
C LEU A 88 -24.13 -5.47 -22.01
N GLN A 89 -24.56 -4.21 -22.02
CA GLN A 89 -25.75 -3.74 -21.29
C GLN A 89 -27.07 -4.25 -21.90
N ASN A 90 -27.09 -4.70 -23.15
CA ASN A 90 -28.32 -5.15 -23.81
C ASN A 90 -28.67 -6.59 -23.40
N PRO A 91 -29.68 -6.82 -22.54
CA PRO A 91 -30.01 -8.17 -22.06
C PRO A 91 -30.64 -9.05 -23.14
N LYS A 92 -31.02 -8.51 -24.30
CA LYS A 92 -31.52 -9.30 -25.44
C LYS A 92 -30.39 -9.93 -26.25
N GLN A 93 -29.22 -9.29 -26.27
CA GLN A 93 -28.04 -9.74 -27.04
C GLN A 93 -27.01 -10.43 -26.15
N THR A 94 -26.77 -9.90 -24.94
CA THR A 94 -25.75 -10.40 -24.03
C THR A 94 -26.36 -11.14 -22.85
N LYS A 95 -25.78 -12.30 -22.53
CA LYS A 95 -26.12 -13.10 -21.35
C LYS A 95 -24.88 -13.25 -20.48
N VAL A 96 -24.85 -12.58 -19.33
CA VAL A 96 -23.76 -12.72 -18.37
C VAL A 96 -24.07 -13.86 -17.41
N LEU A 97 -23.15 -14.83 -17.33
CA LEU A 97 -23.23 -15.97 -16.43
C LEU A 97 -22.16 -15.81 -15.35
N LEU A 98 -22.59 -15.80 -14.09
CA LEU A 98 -21.68 -15.71 -12.96
C LEU A 98 -21.37 -17.11 -12.45
N VAL A 99 -20.10 -17.51 -12.51
CA VAL A 99 -19.65 -18.84 -12.11
C VAL A 99 -18.94 -18.74 -10.76
N THR A 100 -19.33 -19.59 -9.81
CA THR A 100 -18.79 -19.60 -8.45
C THR A 100 -18.64 -21.02 -7.92
N TRP A 101 -17.84 -21.22 -6.89
CA TRP A 101 -17.83 -22.45 -6.09
C TRP A 101 -18.78 -22.32 -4.91
N ALA A 102 -19.24 -23.45 -4.37
CA ALA A 102 -20.12 -23.48 -3.20
C ALA A 102 -19.37 -23.22 -1.88
N GLU A 103 -18.62 -22.12 -1.82
CA GLU A 103 -17.81 -21.71 -0.68
C GLU A 103 -18.05 -20.23 -0.39
N THR A 104 -17.92 -19.81 0.86
CA THR A 104 -18.31 -18.47 1.33
C THR A 104 -17.60 -17.35 0.59
N THR A 105 -16.27 -17.44 0.42
CA THR A 105 -15.49 -16.41 -0.28
C THR A 105 -15.85 -16.32 -1.77
N PRO A 106 -15.84 -17.42 -2.56
CA PRO A 106 -16.29 -17.38 -3.96
C PRO A 106 -17.70 -16.82 -4.15
N VAL A 107 -18.67 -17.19 -3.30
CA VAL A 107 -20.05 -16.68 -3.41
C VAL A 107 -20.09 -15.18 -3.12
N LEU A 108 -19.38 -14.72 -2.10
CA LEU A 108 -19.29 -13.29 -1.76
C LEU A 108 -18.61 -12.46 -2.85
N GLU A 109 -17.48 -12.93 -3.39
CA GLU A 109 -16.79 -12.26 -4.51
C GLU A 109 -17.69 -12.17 -5.74
N THR A 110 -18.43 -13.24 -6.03
CA THR A 110 -19.38 -13.29 -7.15
C THR A 110 -20.56 -12.34 -6.92
N ALA A 111 -21.00 -12.17 -5.67
CA ALA A 111 -22.05 -11.22 -5.31
C ALA A 111 -21.58 -9.77 -5.46
N ASN A 112 -20.33 -9.47 -5.09
CA ASN A 112 -19.70 -8.17 -5.32
C ASN A 112 -19.57 -7.86 -6.82
N LEU A 113 -19.11 -8.84 -7.61
CA LEU A 113 -19.07 -8.69 -9.07
C LEU A 113 -20.47 -8.46 -9.67
N GLN A 114 -21.50 -9.15 -9.17
CA GLN A 114 -22.89 -8.87 -9.55
C GLN A 114 -23.29 -7.42 -9.26
N ALA A 115 -22.89 -6.88 -8.11
CA ALA A 115 -23.15 -5.49 -7.76
C ALA A 115 -22.41 -4.52 -8.71
N ASP A 116 -21.16 -4.80 -9.05
CA ASP A 116 -20.35 -4.00 -9.98
C ASP A 116 -20.95 -3.98 -11.38
N LEU A 117 -21.36 -5.13 -11.89
CA LEU A 117 -22.05 -5.25 -13.17
C LEU A 117 -23.35 -4.46 -13.17
N ARG A 118 -24.15 -4.55 -12.10
CA ARG A 118 -25.39 -3.78 -11.94
C ARG A 118 -25.13 -2.27 -11.90
N ARG A 119 -24.08 -1.81 -11.21
CA ARG A 119 -23.65 -0.40 -11.22
C ARG A 119 -23.31 0.06 -12.63
N ALA A 120 -22.74 -0.83 -13.44
CA ALA A 120 -22.42 -0.60 -14.85
C ALA A 120 -23.62 -0.83 -15.79
N GLY A 121 -24.84 -1.06 -15.26
CA GLY A 121 -26.05 -1.26 -16.07
C GLY A 121 -26.17 -2.64 -16.73
N ILE A 122 -25.35 -3.62 -16.32
CA ILE A 122 -25.34 -4.98 -16.84
C ILE A 122 -26.00 -5.89 -15.80
N GLU A 123 -27.16 -6.47 -16.11
CA GLU A 123 -27.84 -7.41 -15.22
C GLU A 123 -27.40 -8.85 -15.50
N PRO A 124 -26.79 -9.56 -14.53
CA PRO A 124 -26.44 -10.97 -14.70
C PRO A 124 -27.68 -11.84 -14.98
N TRP A 125 -27.55 -12.74 -15.95
CA TRP A 125 -28.67 -13.56 -16.39
C TRP A 125 -28.87 -14.80 -15.52
N ALA A 126 -27.79 -15.44 -15.07
CA ALA A 126 -27.84 -16.58 -14.16
C ALA A 126 -26.54 -16.76 -13.37
N TRP A 127 -26.63 -17.55 -12.31
CA TRP A 127 -25.49 -18.06 -11.54
C TRP A 127 -25.23 -19.53 -11.84
N ILE A 128 -23.98 -19.95 -11.78
CA ILE A 128 -23.55 -21.33 -11.93
C ILE A 128 -22.69 -21.67 -10.72
N VAL A 129 -23.22 -22.50 -9.83
CA VAL A 129 -22.45 -23.10 -8.74
C VAL A 129 -21.75 -24.33 -9.30
N ASN A 130 -20.46 -24.19 -9.59
CA ASN A 130 -19.66 -25.21 -10.24
C ASN A 130 -18.98 -26.12 -9.23
N GLN A 131 -18.67 -27.35 -9.66
CA GLN A 131 -17.94 -28.36 -8.89
C GLN A 131 -18.52 -28.65 -7.49
N SER A 132 -19.85 -28.61 -7.33
CA SER A 132 -20.47 -28.87 -6.03
C SER A 132 -20.34 -30.33 -5.62
N ILE A 133 -19.72 -30.55 -4.46
CA ILE A 133 -19.64 -31.86 -3.81
C ILE A 133 -21.04 -32.27 -3.33
N ALA A 134 -21.85 -31.32 -2.85
CA ALA A 134 -23.23 -31.60 -2.44
C ALA A 134 -24.08 -32.15 -3.60
N ALA A 135 -23.94 -31.58 -4.80
CA ALA A 135 -24.63 -32.06 -6.00
C ALA A 135 -24.09 -33.41 -6.52
N ALA A 136 -22.86 -33.80 -6.15
CA ALA A 136 -22.27 -35.08 -6.51
C ALA A 136 -22.72 -36.26 -5.63
N HIS A 137 -23.49 -36.00 -4.56
CA HIS A 137 -24.04 -37.01 -3.64
C HIS A 137 -23.01 -38.05 -3.14
N PRO A 138 -21.92 -37.62 -2.47
CA PRO A 138 -20.82 -38.50 -2.09
C PRO A 138 -21.24 -39.51 -1.01
N ARG A 139 -20.61 -40.69 -1.05
CA ARG A 139 -20.83 -41.75 -0.05
C ARG A 139 -19.85 -41.69 1.13
N ALA A 140 -18.64 -41.17 0.92
CA ALA A 140 -17.60 -41.12 1.95
C ALA A 140 -17.97 -40.13 3.08
N HIS A 141 -17.74 -40.50 4.33
CA HIS A 141 -18.12 -39.70 5.50
C HIS A 141 -17.53 -38.28 5.47
N LEU A 142 -16.23 -38.17 5.16
CA LEU A 142 -15.54 -36.88 5.02
C LEU A 142 -16.19 -35.98 3.95
N LEU A 143 -16.51 -36.54 2.78
CA LEU A 143 -17.12 -35.80 1.68
C LEU A 143 -18.56 -35.41 1.96
N ARG A 144 -19.31 -36.21 2.74
CA ARG A 144 -20.66 -35.82 3.21
C ARG A 144 -20.61 -34.63 4.16
N GLN A 145 -19.60 -34.58 5.04
CA GLN A 145 -19.41 -33.44 5.93
C GLN A 145 -19.02 -32.18 5.12
N ARG A 146 -18.13 -32.31 4.12
CA ARG A 146 -17.79 -31.19 3.24
C ARG A 146 -18.97 -30.73 2.38
N ALA A 147 -19.77 -31.66 1.85
CA ALA A 147 -21.01 -31.35 1.13
C ALA A 147 -22.03 -30.61 2.01
N HIS A 148 -22.09 -30.89 3.31
CA HIS A 148 -22.98 -30.18 4.23
C HIS A 148 -22.61 -28.70 4.34
N ASN A 149 -21.31 -28.38 4.34
CA ASN A 149 -20.82 -27.00 4.40
C ASN A 149 -21.20 -26.19 3.14
N GLU A 150 -21.34 -26.83 1.97
CA GLU A 150 -21.77 -26.17 0.73
C GLU A 150 -23.24 -25.74 0.75
N LEU A 151 -24.10 -26.40 1.55
CA LEU A 151 -25.55 -26.19 1.50
C LEU A 151 -25.96 -24.77 1.86
N GLY A 152 -25.26 -24.15 2.82
CA GLY A 152 -25.52 -22.76 3.21
C GLY A 152 -25.29 -21.79 2.06
N GLU A 153 -24.19 -21.96 1.35
CA GLU A 153 -23.80 -21.11 0.21
C GLU A 153 -24.70 -21.34 -1.01
N ILE A 154 -25.04 -22.61 -1.31
CA ILE A 154 -26.00 -22.95 -2.37
C ILE A 154 -27.38 -22.33 -2.06
N HIS A 155 -27.79 -22.36 -0.80
CA HIS A 155 -29.04 -21.74 -0.37
C HIS A 155 -28.99 -20.22 -0.54
N ALA A 156 -27.90 -19.57 -0.13
CA ALA A 156 -27.71 -18.12 -0.32
C ALA A 156 -27.77 -17.72 -1.81
N VAL A 157 -27.11 -18.47 -2.69
CA VAL A 157 -27.19 -18.23 -4.14
C VAL A 157 -28.63 -18.32 -4.65
N SER A 158 -29.35 -19.38 -4.28
CA SER A 158 -30.72 -19.62 -4.77
C SER A 158 -31.77 -18.65 -4.24
N THR A 159 -31.57 -18.09 -3.04
CA THR A 159 -32.58 -17.25 -2.37
C THR A 159 -32.26 -15.76 -2.39
N GLN A 160 -30.97 -15.40 -2.31
CA GLN A 160 -30.54 -14.01 -2.12
C GLN A 160 -29.94 -13.41 -3.38
N HIS A 161 -29.25 -14.20 -4.20
CA HIS A 161 -28.42 -13.64 -5.28
C HIS A 161 -28.99 -13.86 -6.68
N ALA A 162 -29.56 -15.04 -6.96
CA ALA A 162 -29.87 -15.47 -8.31
C ALA A 162 -31.36 -15.77 -8.53
N ARG A 163 -31.95 -15.19 -9.58
CA ARG A 163 -33.28 -15.60 -10.08
C ARG A 163 -33.22 -16.91 -10.88
N ARG A 164 -32.07 -17.19 -11.49
CA ARG A 164 -31.77 -18.39 -12.26
C ARG A 164 -30.42 -18.90 -11.81
N TYR A 165 -30.34 -20.16 -11.43
CA TYR A 165 -29.08 -20.78 -11.09
C TYR A 165 -28.98 -22.23 -11.57
N ALA A 166 -27.77 -22.67 -11.85
CA ALA A 166 -27.43 -24.04 -12.14
C ALA A 166 -26.45 -24.57 -11.08
N LEU A 167 -26.59 -25.85 -10.75
CA LEU A 167 -25.66 -26.59 -9.90
C LEU A 167 -24.97 -27.62 -10.80
N VAL A 168 -23.66 -27.56 -10.89
CA VAL A 168 -22.85 -28.54 -11.62
C VAL A 168 -22.14 -29.42 -10.59
N PRO A 169 -22.36 -30.74 -10.60
CA PRO A 169 -21.73 -31.64 -9.65
C PRO A 169 -20.22 -31.71 -9.87
N LEU A 170 -19.47 -31.98 -8.80
CA LEU A 170 -18.07 -32.38 -8.92
C LEU A 170 -17.98 -33.69 -9.72
N MET A 171 -17.33 -33.63 -10.88
CA MET A 171 -17.16 -34.78 -11.77
C MET A 171 -15.74 -35.33 -11.70
N LYS A 172 -15.61 -36.65 -11.91
CA LYS A 172 -14.31 -37.32 -11.97
C LYS A 172 -13.49 -36.91 -13.20
N HIS A 173 -14.14 -36.61 -14.31
CA HIS A 173 -13.52 -36.17 -15.55
C HIS A 173 -14.19 -34.89 -16.01
N GLU A 174 -13.40 -33.97 -16.56
CA GLU A 174 -13.94 -32.73 -17.11
C GLU A 174 -14.82 -33.02 -18.33
N PRO A 175 -15.96 -32.32 -18.46
CA PRO A 175 -16.93 -32.55 -19.53
C PRO A 175 -16.47 -31.87 -20.82
N VAL A 176 -15.32 -32.28 -21.36
CA VAL A 176 -14.75 -31.67 -22.56
C VAL A 176 -15.47 -32.21 -23.80
N GLY A 177 -15.93 -31.31 -24.66
CA GLY A 177 -16.60 -31.63 -25.92
C GLY A 177 -18.14 -31.67 -25.83
N VAL A 178 -18.79 -31.59 -26.99
CA VAL A 178 -20.26 -31.44 -27.11
C VAL A 178 -21.00 -32.60 -26.46
N ASN A 179 -20.55 -33.84 -26.65
CA ASN A 179 -21.22 -35.02 -26.11
C ASN A 179 -21.22 -35.03 -24.58
N SER A 180 -20.06 -34.78 -23.97
CA SER A 180 -19.89 -34.71 -22.51
C SER A 180 -20.73 -33.58 -21.89
N LEU A 181 -20.85 -32.44 -22.58
CA LEU A 181 -21.73 -31.33 -22.15
C LEU A 181 -23.22 -31.68 -22.28
N LEU A 182 -23.62 -32.46 -23.29
CA LEU A 182 -25.01 -32.93 -23.42
C LEU A 182 -25.37 -33.95 -22.34
N GLU A 183 -24.44 -34.81 -21.94
CA GLU A 183 -24.63 -35.76 -20.83
C GLU A 183 -24.90 -35.04 -19.51
N LEU A 184 -24.19 -33.94 -19.23
CA LEU A 184 -24.44 -33.07 -18.09
C LEU A 184 -25.88 -32.54 -18.03
N ILE A 185 -26.47 -32.22 -19.18
CA ILE A 185 -27.85 -31.73 -19.26
C ILE A 185 -28.84 -32.88 -19.04
N ASN A 186 -28.58 -34.04 -19.64
CA ASN A 186 -29.48 -35.19 -19.60
C ASN A 186 -29.58 -35.85 -18.22
N GLN A 187 -28.51 -35.85 -17.41
CA GLN A 187 -28.53 -36.35 -16.03
C GLN A 187 -29.55 -35.61 -15.14
N ARG A 188 -29.88 -34.36 -15.46
CA ARG A 188 -30.84 -33.53 -14.69
C ARG A 188 -32.30 -33.88 -14.98
N ILE A 189 -32.60 -34.48 -16.15
CA ILE A 189 -33.98 -34.81 -16.57
C ILE A 189 -34.47 -36.12 -15.90
N GLU A 190 -33.57 -37.06 -15.61
CA GLU A 190 -33.93 -38.32 -14.95
C GLU A 190 -34.16 -38.17 -13.43
N GLY A 191 -33.46 -37.24 -12.78
CA GLY A 191 -33.62 -36.97 -11.33
C GLY A 191 -34.97 -36.35 -10.93
N SER A 192 -35.61 -35.60 -11.84
CA SER A 192 -36.91 -34.94 -11.61
C SER A 192 -38.09 -35.93 -11.61
N LYS A 193 -37.95 -37.12 -12.19
CA LYS A 193 -39.01 -38.15 -12.23
C LYS A 193 -39.13 -39.01 -10.96
N ARG A 194 -38.22 -38.88 -9.97
CA ARG A 194 -38.18 -39.77 -8.79
C ARG A 194 -38.84 -39.25 -7.50
N THR A 195 -39.45 -38.08 -7.50
CA THR A 195 -40.12 -37.53 -6.30
C THR A 195 -41.64 -37.36 -6.49
N THR A 196 -42.34 -38.48 -6.72
CA THR A 196 -43.81 -38.55 -6.58
C THR A 196 -44.22 -39.85 -5.87
N LYS A 197 -43.71 -40.10 -4.67
CA LYS A 197 -44.39 -40.98 -3.71
C LYS A 197 -44.27 -40.41 -2.30
N SER A 198 -45.41 -39.93 -1.82
CA SER A 198 -45.70 -39.57 -0.43
C SER A 198 -45.37 -40.73 0.52
N PRO A 199 -45.00 -40.41 1.76
CA PRO A 199 -45.71 -41.01 2.88
C PRO A 199 -46.30 -39.95 3.82
N GLU A 200 -47.56 -40.16 4.16
CA GLU A 200 -48.34 -39.40 5.12
C GLU A 200 -47.90 -39.60 6.58
N SER A 201 -48.25 -38.59 7.39
CA SER A 201 -48.37 -38.56 8.87
C SER A 201 -47.05 -38.50 9.65
N ASN A 202 -46.87 -37.69 10.71
CA ASN A 202 -47.82 -37.14 11.67
C ASN A 202 -47.28 -35.85 12.33
N HIS A 203 -48.23 -35.01 12.76
CA HIS A 203 -48.18 -34.07 13.90
C HIS A 203 -47.27 -32.82 13.78
N SER A 204 -47.80 -31.60 13.59
CA SER A 204 -48.65 -30.73 14.44
C SER A 204 -47.82 -29.60 15.08
N TYR A 205 -48.13 -28.36 14.68
CA TYR A 205 -48.14 -27.12 15.48
C TYR A 205 -46.91 -26.83 16.38
N ASN A 206 -46.18 -25.72 16.16
CA ASN A 206 -46.63 -24.43 16.67
C ASN A 206 -45.79 -23.25 16.16
N ARG A 207 -46.50 -22.15 15.95
CA ARG A 207 -46.06 -20.82 15.52
C ARG A 207 -45.67 -20.03 16.78
N THR A 208 -44.69 -19.12 16.69
CA THR A 208 -44.71 -17.72 17.19
C THR A 208 -43.38 -17.18 17.73
N ARG A 209 -43.19 -15.87 17.48
CA ARG A 209 -42.31 -14.86 18.10
C ARG A 209 -40.92 -14.59 17.49
N ASN A 210 -40.91 -13.54 16.64
CA ASN A 210 -39.99 -12.39 16.77
C ASN A 210 -40.78 -11.27 17.47
N PRO A 211 -40.17 -10.36 18.28
CA PRO A 211 -39.20 -9.38 17.75
C PRO A 211 -38.06 -8.98 18.71
N GLU A 212 -36.97 -8.44 18.16
CA GLU A 212 -36.25 -7.21 18.58
C GLU A 212 -34.79 -7.21 18.09
N THR A 213 -34.56 -6.41 17.03
CA THR A 213 -33.28 -5.87 16.55
C THR A 213 -32.71 -4.86 17.56
N PRO A 214 -31.37 -4.71 17.70
CA PRO A 214 -30.66 -3.93 16.69
C PRO A 214 -29.20 -4.30 16.36
N LEU A 215 -28.78 -3.76 15.21
CA LEU A 215 -27.43 -3.27 14.91
C LEU A 215 -26.30 -4.31 14.96
N SER A 216 -25.88 -4.81 13.81
CA SER A 216 -24.72 -4.28 13.06
C SER A 216 -23.48 -5.16 13.27
N VAL A 217 -22.61 -5.46 12.32
CA VAL A 217 -22.46 -5.12 10.90
C VAL A 217 -21.19 -5.88 10.46
N GLN A 218 -21.11 -6.21 9.16
CA GLN A 218 -19.91 -6.54 8.37
C GLN A 218 -19.24 -7.90 8.62
N CYS A 219 -19.23 -8.83 7.66
CA CYS A 219 -18.70 -8.78 6.27
C CYS A 219 -17.17 -8.72 6.22
N ASP A 220 -16.53 -9.88 6.23
CA ASP A 220 -15.15 -10.04 5.79
C ASP A 220 -15.11 -10.30 4.29
N VAL A 221 -14.93 -9.22 3.54
CA VAL A 221 -14.46 -9.25 2.16
C VAL A 221 -12.95 -9.50 2.20
N THR A 222 -12.49 -10.66 1.74
CA THR A 222 -11.06 -10.88 1.43
C THR A 222 -10.75 -10.25 0.07
N PRO A 223 -9.86 -9.24 -0.02
CA PRO A 223 -9.43 -8.65 -1.28
C PRO A 223 -8.42 -9.56 -1.98
N LYS A 224 -8.61 -9.78 -3.28
CA LYS A 224 -7.69 -10.52 -4.16
C LYS A 224 -6.46 -9.66 -4.48
N GLU A 225 -5.28 -10.27 -4.31
CA GLU A 225 -3.94 -9.72 -4.53
C GLU A 225 -3.80 -8.83 -5.78
N SER A 226 -3.37 -7.59 -5.57
CA SER A 226 -2.82 -6.74 -6.64
C SER A 226 -1.49 -7.34 -7.10
N ALA A 227 -1.44 -7.89 -8.31
CA ALA A 227 -0.20 -8.24 -8.98
C ALA A 227 0.71 -6.98 -9.02
N GLY A 228 1.86 -7.06 -8.35
CA GLY A 228 2.74 -5.92 -8.12
C GLY A 228 3.37 -5.38 -9.39
N ILE A 229 3.38 -4.04 -9.51
CA ILE A 229 4.27 -3.31 -10.43
C ILE A 229 5.71 -3.79 -10.15
N PRO A 230 6.52 -4.14 -11.17
CA PRO A 230 7.89 -4.60 -10.97
C PRO A 230 8.70 -3.56 -10.18
N MET A 231 9.34 -4.00 -9.10
CA MET A 231 10.15 -3.12 -8.24
C MET A 231 11.25 -2.45 -9.06
N SER A 232 11.39 -1.13 -8.88
CA SER A 232 12.51 -0.37 -9.43
C SER A 232 13.85 -0.96 -8.97
N ILE A 233 14.88 -0.89 -9.81
CA ILE A 233 16.26 -1.29 -9.48
C ILE A 233 16.72 -0.66 -8.16
N PHE A 234 16.31 0.59 -7.90
CA PHE A 234 16.59 1.29 -6.66
C PHE A 234 16.02 0.57 -5.43
N GLU A 235 14.73 0.23 -5.45
CA GLU A 235 14.04 -0.40 -4.32
C GLU A 235 14.63 -1.78 -4.03
N ARG A 236 14.99 -2.52 -5.08
CA ARG A 236 15.63 -3.83 -4.97
C ARG A 236 17.02 -3.78 -4.33
N TYR A 237 17.79 -2.73 -4.62
CA TYR A 237 19.18 -2.59 -4.14
C TYR A 237 19.35 -1.48 -3.10
N LEU A 238 18.26 -1.06 -2.42
CA LEU A 238 18.27 0.06 -1.48
C LEU A 238 19.38 -0.06 -0.43
N THR A 239 19.53 -1.24 0.17
CA THR A 239 20.58 -1.49 1.18
C THR A 239 21.98 -1.28 0.63
N VAL A 240 22.21 -1.69 -0.63
CA VAL A 240 23.50 -1.54 -1.31
C VAL A 240 23.76 -0.07 -1.58
N TRP A 241 22.76 0.67 -2.08
CA TRP A 241 22.88 2.12 -2.30
C TRP A 241 23.18 2.88 -1.01
N VAL A 242 22.46 2.60 0.08
CA VAL A 242 22.72 3.21 1.38
C VAL A 242 24.14 2.90 1.86
N PHE A 243 24.57 1.63 1.76
CA PHE A 243 25.94 1.24 2.12
C PHE A 243 26.99 1.96 1.28
N LEU A 244 26.79 2.05 -0.04
CA LEU A 244 27.67 2.83 -0.92
C LEU A 244 27.71 4.31 -0.53
N CYS A 245 26.58 4.92 -0.19
CA CYS A 245 26.53 6.30 0.28
C CYS A 245 27.27 6.51 1.61
N ILE A 246 27.18 5.55 2.53
CA ILE A 246 27.93 5.59 3.81
C ILE A 246 29.43 5.55 3.54
N PHE A 247 29.89 4.58 2.74
CA PHE A 247 31.31 4.44 2.40
C PHE A 247 31.83 5.64 1.62
N ALA A 248 31.09 6.08 0.61
CA ALA A 248 31.44 7.26 -0.18
C ALA A 248 31.47 8.52 0.68
N GLY A 249 30.47 8.73 1.53
CA GLY A 249 30.41 9.87 2.45
C GLY A 249 31.61 9.92 3.39
N ILE A 250 31.88 8.81 4.11
CA ILE A 250 33.03 8.73 5.02
C ILE A 250 34.35 8.94 4.26
N ALA A 251 34.53 8.28 3.11
CA ALA A 251 35.75 8.42 2.31
C ALA A 251 35.95 9.86 1.81
N LEU A 252 34.91 10.49 1.26
CA LEU A 252 34.95 11.87 0.78
C LEU A 252 35.22 12.86 1.91
N GLY A 253 34.61 12.66 3.07
CA GLY A 253 34.85 13.47 4.28
C GLY A 253 36.30 13.38 4.78
N GLN A 254 36.98 12.24 4.57
CA GLN A 254 38.38 12.05 4.93
C GLN A 254 39.35 12.58 3.86
N ILE A 255 39.04 12.43 2.57
CA ILE A 255 39.92 12.84 1.47
C ILE A 255 39.87 14.36 1.25
N GLN A 256 38.70 14.99 1.39
CA GLN A 256 38.51 16.44 1.22
C GLN A 256 37.79 17.10 2.41
N PRO A 257 38.36 17.08 3.63
CA PRO A 257 37.69 17.64 4.81
C PRO A 257 37.37 19.14 4.66
N SER A 258 38.24 19.90 3.99
CA SER A 258 38.09 21.34 3.80
C SER A 258 36.87 21.71 2.94
N LEU A 259 36.57 20.92 1.91
CA LEU A 259 35.41 21.12 1.05
C LEU A 259 34.11 20.93 1.85
N PHE A 260 34.02 19.83 2.59
CA PHE A 260 32.82 19.54 3.38
C PHE A 260 32.67 20.48 4.59
N GLN A 261 33.77 20.95 5.19
CA GLN A 261 33.68 22.03 6.18
C GLN A 261 33.19 23.34 5.57
N ALA A 262 33.61 23.69 4.34
CA ALA A 262 33.11 24.89 3.66
C ALA A 262 31.61 24.78 3.35
N ILE A 263 31.14 23.63 2.85
CA ILE A 263 29.71 23.34 2.62
C ILE A 263 28.94 23.34 3.95
N GLY A 264 29.53 22.80 5.03
CA GLY A 264 28.96 22.81 6.38
C GLY A 264 28.74 24.22 6.92
N ARG A 265 29.67 25.13 6.64
CA ARG A 265 29.62 26.56 7.04
C ARG A 265 28.66 27.41 6.19
N MET A 266 28.08 26.87 5.13
CA MET A 266 27.02 27.55 4.38
C MET A 266 25.70 27.48 5.15
N GLU A 267 25.63 28.22 6.25
CA GLU A 267 24.48 28.29 7.12
C GLU A 267 23.85 29.68 7.17
N MET A 268 22.54 29.72 7.32
CA MET A 268 21.76 30.92 7.58
C MET A 268 20.87 30.64 8.78
N ALA A 269 20.96 31.46 9.84
CA ALA A 269 20.22 31.25 11.09
C ALA A 269 20.39 29.83 11.69
N GLN A 270 21.64 29.32 11.76
CA GLN A 270 21.98 27.96 12.25
C GLN A 270 21.37 26.81 11.42
N VAL A 271 20.91 27.10 10.20
CA VAL A 271 20.40 26.10 9.26
C VAL A 271 21.36 25.97 8.09
N ASN A 272 21.86 24.75 7.86
CA ASN A 272 22.69 24.45 6.71
C ASN A 272 21.88 24.50 5.40
N LEU A 273 22.20 25.46 4.53
CA LEU A 273 21.49 25.72 3.29
C LEU A 273 21.59 24.55 2.29
N PRO A 274 22.77 23.97 2.01
CA PRO A 274 22.88 22.79 1.15
C PRO A 274 22.00 21.61 1.60
N VAL A 275 22.07 21.24 2.88
CA VAL A 275 21.25 20.17 3.45
C VAL A 275 19.77 20.53 3.36
N GLY A 276 19.39 21.76 3.69
CA GLY A 276 18.00 22.20 3.61
C GLY A 276 17.43 22.17 2.19
N LEU A 277 18.21 22.57 1.19
CA LEU A 277 17.81 22.47 -0.22
C LEU A 277 17.60 21.01 -0.64
N LEU A 278 18.52 20.11 -0.27
CA LEU A 278 18.37 18.69 -0.57
C LEU A 278 17.14 18.09 0.11
N ILE A 279 16.87 18.45 1.37
CA ILE A 279 15.64 18.07 2.09
C ILE A 279 14.41 18.57 1.34
N TRP A 280 14.42 19.80 0.82
CA TRP A 280 13.29 20.33 0.04
C TRP A 280 13.08 19.56 -1.26
N VAL A 281 14.14 19.32 -2.04
CA VAL A 281 14.08 18.55 -3.29
C VAL A 281 13.61 17.12 -3.03
N MET A 282 13.96 16.56 -1.86
CA MET A 282 13.53 15.24 -1.43
C MET A 282 12.06 15.20 -1.02
N ILE A 283 11.62 16.11 -0.14
CA ILE A 283 10.30 16.08 0.51
C ILE A 283 9.19 16.60 -0.39
N ILE A 284 9.40 17.70 -1.12
CA ILE A 284 8.33 18.37 -1.88
C ILE A 284 7.64 17.42 -2.88
N PRO A 285 8.34 16.65 -3.73
CA PRO A 285 7.69 15.70 -4.63
C PRO A 285 6.79 14.68 -3.94
N MET A 286 7.18 14.24 -2.74
CA MET A 286 6.44 13.27 -1.96
C MET A 286 5.20 13.92 -1.31
N LEU A 287 5.31 15.14 -0.78
CA LEU A 287 4.18 15.91 -0.26
C LEU A 287 3.18 16.33 -1.36
N VAL A 288 3.61 16.53 -2.60
CA VAL A 288 2.69 16.85 -3.72
C VAL A 288 1.77 15.65 -4.03
N LYS A 289 2.22 14.41 -3.76
CA LYS A 289 1.39 13.21 -3.92
C LYS A 289 0.31 13.08 -2.83
N VAL A 290 0.49 13.72 -1.68
CA VAL A 290 -0.44 13.66 -0.57
C VAL A 290 -1.73 14.43 -0.91
N ASP A 291 -2.86 13.72 -0.92
CA ASP A 291 -4.18 14.31 -1.07
C ASP A 291 -4.87 14.53 0.29
N PHE A 292 -4.83 15.76 0.78
CA PHE A 292 -5.54 16.10 2.02
C PHE A 292 -7.07 16.03 1.89
N GLY A 293 -7.62 16.05 0.67
CA GLY A 293 -9.05 15.85 0.41
C GLY A 293 -9.49 14.38 0.53
N ALA A 294 -8.56 13.44 0.33
CA ALA A 294 -8.80 12.01 0.43
C ALA A 294 -8.67 11.47 1.87
N LEU A 295 -8.36 12.32 2.87
CA LEU A 295 -8.31 11.90 4.29
C LEU A 295 -9.61 11.28 4.82
N HIS A 296 -10.73 11.44 4.11
CA HIS A 296 -11.97 10.74 4.48
C HIS A 296 -11.86 9.22 4.33
N GLU A 297 -10.94 8.72 3.49
CA GLU A 297 -10.69 7.29 3.26
C GLU A 297 -9.95 6.62 4.44
N VAL A 298 -9.35 7.40 5.34
CA VAL A 298 -8.81 6.96 6.65
C VAL A 298 -9.85 6.13 7.43
N ARG A 299 -11.15 6.38 7.21
CA ARG A 299 -12.25 5.64 7.83
C ARG A 299 -12.24 4.14 7.53
N GLN A 300 -11.61 3.71 6.43
CA GLN A 300 -11.56 2.30 6.03
C GLN A 300 -10.59 1.48 6.89
N HIS A 301 -9.59 2.10 7.51
CA HIS A 301 -8.54 1.43 8.31
C HIS A 301 -8.31 2.08 9.67
N VAL A 302 -9.40 2.50 10.35
CA VAL A 302 -9.31 3.28 11.60
C VAL A 302 -8.54 2.57 12.71
N ARG A 303 -8.61 1.24 12.82
CA ARG A 303 -7.93 0.53 13.91
C ARG A 303 -6.43 0.50 13.64
N GLY A 304 -6.02 0.14 12.43
CA GLY A 304 -4.61 0.14 12.03
C GLY A 304 -3.98 1.53 12.09
N ILE A 305 -4.71 2.56 11.66
CA ILE A 305 -4.24 3.95 11.74
C ILE A 305 -4.11 4.39 13.20
N GLY A 306 -5.10 4.05 14.04
CA GLY A 306 -5.07 4.32 15.48
C GLY A 306 -3.87 3.67 16.17
N VAL A 307 -3.58 2.39 15.88
CA VAL A 307 -2.41 1.68 16.42
C VAL A 307 -1.11 2.38 16.00
N THR A 308 -0.98 2.70 14.71
CA THR A 308 0.24 3.35 14.19
C THR A 308 0.47 4.71 14.83
N LEU A 309 -0.58 5.53 14.95
CA LEU A 309 -0.48 6.85 15.59
C LEU A 309 -0.14 6.76 17.07
N PHE A 310 -0.77 5.82 17.79
CA PHE A 310 -0.46 5.56 19.18
C PHE A 310 1.02 5.20 19.36
N VAL A 311 1.54 4.31 18.53
CA VAL A 311 2.96 3.94 18.59
C VAL A 311 3.85 5.12 18.21
N ASN A 312 3.56 5.83 17.13
CA ASN A 312 4.40 6.93 16.63
C ASN A 312 4.49 8.14 17.59
N TRP A 313 3.36 8.55 18.16
CA TRP A 313 3.27 9.82 18.88
C TRP A 313 3.34 9.67 20.40
N LEU A 314 3.00 8.48 20.92
CA LEU A 314 3.03 8.23 22.35
C LEU A 314 4.10 7.19 22.74
N VAL A 315 4.13 6.02 22.11
CA VAL A 315 5.06 4.97 22.59
C VAL A 315 6.50 5.27 22.19
N LYS A 316 6.74 5.53 20.91
CA LYS A 316 8.09 5.65 20.33
C LYS A 316 8.90 6.80 20.97
N PRO A 317 8.41 8.05 21.07
CA PRO A 317 9.18 9.16 21.60
C PRO A 317 9.49 8.99 23.09
N PHE A 318 8.51 8.52 23.87
CA PHE A 318 8.64 8.34 25.31
C PHE A 318 9.48 7.12 25.68
N SER A 319 9.32 6.00 24.96
CA SER A 319 10.20 4.84 25.12
C SER A 319 11.64 5.20 24.79
N MET A 320 11.90 6.06 23.78
CA MET A 320 13.26 6.50 23.52
C MET A 320 13.83 7.39 24.61
N ALA A 321 13.05 8.33 25.12
CA ALA A 321 13.48 9.17 26.24
C ALA A 321 13.85 8.29 27.46
N PHE A 322 13.04 7.27 27.75
CA PHE A 322 13.31 6.29 28.79
C PHE A 322 14.56 5.45 28.50
N LEU A 323 14.71 4.92 27.29
CA LEU A 323 15.89 4.13 26.90
C LEU A 323 17.17 4.99 26.91
N GLY A 324 17.09 6.25 26.46
CA GLY A 324 18.17 7.21 26.54
C GLY A 324 18.60 7.46 27.99
N TRP A 325 17.64 7.69 28.89
CA TRP A 325 17.90 7.84 30.31
C TRP A 325 18.50 6.57 30.94
N LEU A 326 17.97 5.40 30.64
CA LEU A 326 18.42 4.13 31.21
C LEU A 326 19.82 3.74 30.70
N PHE A 327 20.01 3.75 29.38
CA PHE A 327 21.26 3.29 28.78
C PHE A 327 22.35 4.35 28.87
N LEU A 328 22.11 5.61 28.51
CA LEU A 328 23.18 6.60 28.39
C LEU A 328 23.50 7.27 29.74
N ARG A 329 22.50 7.53 30.59
CA ARG A 329 22.73 8.19 31.90
C ARG A 329 23.01 7.24 33.05
N HIS A 330 22.64 5.96 32.95
CA HIS A 330 22.85 4.99 34.03
C HIS A 330 23.80 3.86 33.63
N LEU A 331 23.44 3.04 32.64
CA LEU A 331 24.20 1.83 32.33
C LEU A 331 25.56 2.12 31.67
N PHE A 332 25.61 3.10 30.77
CA PHE A 332 26.78 3.41 29.94
C PHE A 332 27.45 4.73 30.30
N ALA A 333 26.99 5.40 31.36
CA ALA A 333 27.47 6.74 31.73
C ALA A 333 28.99 6.79 31.93
N SER A 334 29.59 5.74 32.49
CA SER A 334 31.04 5.64 32.71
C SER A 334 31.85 5.34 31.44
N LEU A 335 31.18 4.90 30.37
CA LEU A 335 31.80 4.53 29.09
C LEU A 335 31.62 5.63 28.02
N LEU A 336 30.83 6.66 28.32
CA LEU A 336 30.51 7.76 27.42
C LEU A 336 31.21 9.06 27.87
N PRO A 337 31.56 9.96 26.93
CA PRO A 337 32.01 11.30 27.28
C PRO A 337 30.94 12.05 28.08
N ALA A 338 31.25 12.38 29.35
CA ALA A 338 30.28 12.93 30.30
C ALA A 338 29.64 14.24 29.82
N ASP A 339 30.37 15.05 29.05
CA ASP A 339 29.94 16.30 28.45
C ASP A 339 28.94 16.13 27.28
N GLN A 340 28.86 14.93 26.70
CA GLN A 340 28.01 14.66 25.54
C GLN A 340 26.79 13.79 25.82
N ILE A 341 26.66 13.21 27.02
CA ILE A 341 25.54 12.32 27.38
C ILE A 341 24.20 12.99 27.10
N ASP A 342 24.02 14.24 27.53
CA ASP A 342 22.79 15.00 27.29
C ASP A 342 22.52 15.20 25.80
N SER A 343 23.57 15.51 25.04
CA SER A 343 23.48 15.69 23.58
C SER A 343 23.10 14.38 22.87
N TYR A 344 23.69 13.24 23.26
CA TYR A 344 23.31 11.93 22.74
C TYR A 344 21.84 11.61 23.04
N VAL A 345 21.38 11.85 24.27
CA VAL A 345 19.97 11.65 24.67
C VAL A 345 19.05 12.55 23.82
N ALA A 346 19.42 13.82 23.61
CA ALA A 346 18.65 14.73 22.77
C ALA A 346 18.55 14.21 21.32
N GLY A 347 19.64 13.72 20.75
CA GLY A 347 19.66 13.13 19.41
C GLY A 347 18.76 11.90 19.29
N LEU A 348 18.77 11.01 20.29
CA LEU A 348 17.87 9.86 20.33
C LEU A 348 16.39 10.29 20.39
N ILE A 349 16.06 11.30 21.21
CA ILE A 349 14.70 11.85 21.30
C ILE A 349 14.26 12.47 19.98
N LEU A 350 15.12 13.29 19.35
CA LEU A 350 14.86 13.90 18.04
C LEU A 350 14.61 12.85 16.96
N LEU A 351 15.42 11.78 16.95
CA LEU A 351 15.26 10.66 16.03
C LEU A 351 13.89 9.98 16.24
N ALA A 352 13.52 9.68 17.48
CA ALA A 352 12.27 9.00 17.81
C ALA A 352 11.02 9.89 17.71
N ALA A 353 11.15 11.21 17.75
CA ALA A 353 10.01 12.11 17.61
C ALA A 353 9.59 12.33 16.14
N ALA A 354 10.44 11.96 15.17
CA ALA A 354 10.21 12.19 13.75
C ALA A 354 9.70 10.90 13.06
N PRO A 355 8.42 10.81 12.65
CA PRO A 355 7.89 9.64 11.95
C PRO A 355 8.35 9.60 10.49
N CYS A 356 8.76 8.42 10.00
CA CYS A 356 9.19 8.27 8.60
C CYS A 356 8.04 8.45 7.60
N THR A 357 8.32 9.10 6.46
CA THR A 357 7.31 9.48 5.46
C THR A 357 7.62 8.91 4.07
N ALA A 358 8.89 8.84 3.68
CA ALA A 358 9.31 8.38 2.37
C ALA A 358 9.62 6.87 2.32
N MET A 359 10.48 6.39 3.21
CA MET A 359 10.99 5.01 3.16
C MET A 359 9.91 3.95 3.47
N VAL A 360 8.83 4.37 4.13
CA VAL A 360 7.69 3.51 4.49
C VAL A 360 6.97 2.91 3.28
N PHE A 361 7.01 3.56 2.12
CA PHE A 361 6.47 2.97 0.88
C PHE A 361 7.29 1.78 0.42
N VAL A 362 8.62 1.80 0.62
CA VAL A 362 9.48 0.67 0.28
C VAL A 362 9.23 -0.49 1.25
N TRP A 363 9.14 -0.20 2.55
CA TRP A 363 8.81 -1.18 3.57
C TRP A 363 7.45 -1.84 3.34
N SER A 364 6.43 -1.04 3.00
CA SER A 364 5.10 -1.52 2.64
C SER A 364 5.16 -2.44 1.41
N ARG A 365 5.85 -2.06 0.34
CA ARG A 365 5.99 -2.94 -0.85
C ARG A 365 6.70 -4.25 -0.55
N LEU A 366 7.77 -4.23 0.23
CA LEU A 366 8.50 -5.45 0.61
C LEU A 366 7.67 -6.41 1.47
N THR A 367 6.58 -5.92 2.06
CA THR A 367 5.64 -6.73 2.88
C THR A 367 4.29 -6.94 2.22
N GLN A 368 4.13 -6.54 0.94
CA GLN A 368 2.84 -6.56 0.22
C GLN A 368 1.74 -5.80 0.99
N GLY A 369 2.12 -4.70 1.63
CA GLY A 369 1.23 -3.85 2.41
C GLY A 369 0.24 -3.08 1.54
N ASP A 370 -0.89 -2.71 2.15
CA ASP A 370 -1.95 -1.95 1.51
C ASP A 370 -1.45 -0.52 1.13
N PRO A 371 -1.47 -0.16 -0.17
CA PRO A 371 -1.00 1.15 -0.63
C PRO A 371 -1.85 2.32 -0.13
N LEU A 372 -3.17 2.14 -0.01
CA LEU A 372 -4.10 3.19 0.44
C LEU A 372 -3.91 3.45 1.93
N PHE A 373 -3.75 2.39 2.73
CA PHE A 373 -3.37 2.52 4.13
C PHE A 373 -2.05 3.29 4.28
N THR A 374 -1.02 2.88 3.54
CA THR A 374 0.32 3.48 3.63
C THR A 374 0.28 4.97 3.27
N LEU A 375 -0.40 5.32 2.16
CA LEU A 375 -0.57 6.70 1.72
C LEU A 375 -1.34 7.54 2.75
N SER A 376 -2.44 7.01 3.28
CA SER A 376 -3.28 7.68 4.27
C SER A 376 -2.54 7.92 5.58
N GLN A 377 -1.77 6.93 6.04
CA GLN A 377 -0.98 7.03 7.26
C GLN A 377 0.13 8.07 7.14
N VAL A 378 0.80 8.12 5.98
CA VAL A 378 1.82 9.12 5.67
C VAL A 378 1.23 10.53 5.69
N ALA A 379 0.12 10.74 4.97
CA ALA A 379 -0.59 12.01 4.95
C ALA A 379 -0.97 12.49 6.36
N LEU A 380 -1.44 11.58 7.20
CA LEU A 380 -1.84 11.87 8.57
C LEU A 380 -0.64 12.17 9.48
N ASN A 381 0.45 11.40 9.35
CA ASN A 381 1.70 11.67 10.07
C ASN A 381 2.26 13.05 9.72
N ASP A 382 2.27 13.43 8.44
CA ASP A 382 2.77 14.74 7.99
C ASP A 382 1.94 15.89 8.57
N CYS A 383 0.61 15.74 8.55
CA CYS A 383 -0.32 16.68 9.19
C CYS A 383 -0.04 16.86 10.68
N ILE A 384 0.09 15.75 11.42
CA ILE A 384 0.33 15.80 12.86
C ILE A 384 1.72 16.36 13.14
N MET A 385 2.72 16.05 12.32
CA MET A 385 4.09 16.52 12.48
C MET A 385 4.22 18.04 12.44
N VAL A 386 3.43 18.73 11.59
CA VAL A 386 3.38 20.20 11.53
C VAL A 386 3.08 20.83 12.90
N VAL A 387 2.20 20.20 13.69
CA VAL A 387 1.69 20.77 14.94
C VAL A 387 2.29 20.14 16.20
N ALA A 388 2.59 18.84 16.16
CA ALA A 388 2.95 18.06 17.35
C ALA A 388 4.46 17.91 17.54
N PHE A 389 5.26 18.00 16.47
CA PHE A 389 6.70 17.72 16.54
C PHE A 389 7.44 18.65 17.53
N ALA A 390 7.36 19.97 17.33
CA ALA A 390 8.04 20.93 18.21
C ALA A 390 7.57 20.87 19.67
N PRO A 391 6.26 20.86 19.98
CA PRO A 391 5.78 20.72 21.35
C PRO A 391 6.23 19.42 22.02
N LEU A 392 6.15 18.29 21.31
CA LEU A 392 6.55 16.98 21.83
C LEU A 392 8.05 16.92 22.13
N VAL A 393 8.89 17.38 21.19
CA VAL A 393 10.34 17.44 21.38
C VAL A 393 10.69 18.38 22.53
N GLY A 394 10.12 19.58 22.56
CA GLY A 394 10.35 20.55 23.63
C GLY A 394 9.97 20.00 25.02
N PHE A 395 8.85 19.27 25.09
CA PHE A 395 8.41 18.61 26.31
C PHE A 395 9.37 17.50 26.76
N LEU A 396 9.76 16.59 25.86
CA LEU A 396 10.64 15.45 26.19
C LEU A 396 12.07 15.89 26.55
N LEU A 397 12.60 16.89 25.84
CA LEU A 397 13.89 17.51 26.18
C LEU A 397 13.82 18.24 27.54
N GLY A 398 12.73 18.95 27.80
CA GLY A 398 12.50 19.63 29.07
C GLY A 398 12.46 18.67 30.27
N ILE A 399 11.75 17.54 30.16
CA ILE A 399 11.73 16.50 31.21
C ILE A 399 13.12 15.85 31.38
N SER A 400 13.90 15.80 30.30
CA SER A 400 15.28 15.29 30.31
C SER A 400 16.29 16.30 30.85
N ALA A 401 15.83 17.46 31.36
CA ALA A 401 16.64 18.58 31.85
C ALA A 401 17.58 19.19 30.80
N ILE A 402 17.21 19.11 29.52
CA ILE A 402 17.99 19.65 28.40
C ILE A 402 17.36 20.99 27.99
N THR A 403 18.15 22.06 27.97
CA THR A 403 17.69 23.39 27.57
C THR A 403 17.28 23.40 26.10
N VAL A 404 16.03 23.83 25.84
CA VAL A 404 15.46 23.87 24.49
C VAL A 404 15.57 25.27 23.90
N PRO A 405 16.33 25.47 22.80
CA PRO A 405 16.35 26.74 22.09
C PRO A 405 15.09 26.84 21.20
N TRP A 406 14.01 27.37 21.77
CA TRP A 406 12.70 27.44 21.11
C TRP A 406 12.71 28.21 19.79
N ASP A 407 13.47 29.30 19.70
CA ASP A 407 13.59 30.09 18.47
C ASP A 407 14.13 29.23 17.32
N THR A 408 15.20 28.47 17.58
CA THR A 408 15.80 27.56 16.61
C THR A 408 14.86 26.40 16.29
N LEU A 409 14.24 25.78 17.30
CA LEU A 409 13.31 24.65 17.09
C LEU A 409 12.12 25.05 16.22
N ILE A 410 11.49 26.20 16.52
CA ILE A 410 10.37 26.73 15.73
C ILE A 410 10.84 27.09 14.32
N THR A 411 12.01 27.73 14.17
CA THR A 411 12.58 28.06 12.86
C THR A 411 12.82 26.80 12.03
N SER A 412 13.37 25.74 12.62
CA SER A 412 13.57 24.45 11.95
C SER A 412 12.25 23.82 11.52
N VAL A 413 11.21 23.84 12.36
CA VAL A 413 9.88 23.31 11.99
C VAL A 413 9.26 24.11 10.84
N VAL A 414 9.31 25.44 10.92
CA VAL A 414 8.77 26.28 9.85
C VAL A 414 9.49 26.01 8.53
N LEU A 415 10.82 25.96 8.57
CA LEU A 415 11.64 25.81 7.38
C LEU A 415 11.60 24.40 6.77
N TYR A 416 11.63 23.35 7.58
CA TYR A 416 11.73 21.97 7.10
C TYR A 416 10.38 21.27 6.96
N ILE A 417 9.33 21.78 7.59
CA ILE A 417 7.99 21.16 7.56
C ILE A 417 6.96 22.12 6.97
N VAL A 418 6.73 23.28 7.59
CA VAL A 418 5.60 24.16 7.22
C VAL A 418 5.72 24.70 5.80
N ILE A 419 6.88 25.25 5.44
CA ILE A 419 7.12 25.83 4.11
C ILE A 419 7.03 24.75 3.00
N PRO A 420 7.73 23.60 3.09
CA PRO A 420 7.60 22.52 2.11
C PRO A 420 6.16 22.02 1.94
N VAL A 421 5.39 21.85 3.03
CA VAL A 421 3.98 21.46 2.96
C VAL A 421 3.15 22.51 2.22
N GLY A 422 3.33 23.79 2.55
CA GLY A 422 2.64 24.89 1.86
C GLY A 422 2.93 24.93 0.36
N LEU A 423 4.21 24.84 -0.03
CA LEU A 423 4.65 24.83 -1.43
C LEU A 423 4.12 23.60 -2.18
N ALA A 424 4.22 22.42 -1.57
CA ALA A 424 3.75 21.16 -2.17
C ALA A 424 2.24 21.20 -2.42
N GLN A 425 1.45 21.70 -1.46
CA GLN A 425 -0.01 21.77 -1.61
C GLN A 425 -0.46 22.85 -2.60
N PHE A 426 0.26 23.97 -2.67
CA PHE A 426 0.05 24.95 -3.74
C PHE A 426 0.34 24.33 -5.10
N TRP A 427 1.47 23.65 -5.25
CA TRP A 427 1.88 23.03 -6.50
C TRP A 427 0.92 21.91 -6.93
N ARG A 428 0.46 21.08 -5.99
CA ARG A 428 -0.57 20.06 -6.21
C ARG A 428 -1.85 20.68 -6.78
N LYS A 429 -2.41 21.70 -6.10
CA LYS A 429 -3.63 22.39 -6.56
C LYS A 429 -3.46 22.96 -7.96
N TRP A 430 -2.30 23.57 -8.23
CA TRP A 430 -1.98 24.10 -9.55
C TRP A 430 -1.89 23.02 -10.64
N LEU A 431 -1.22 21.89 -10.36
CA LEU A 431 -1.12 20.77 -11.30
C LEU A 431 -2.49 20.13 -11.58
N LEU A 432 -3.31 19.92 -10.55
CA LEU A 432 -4.66 19.35 -10.72
C LEU A 432 -5.60 20.29 -11.48
N SER A 433 -5.40 21.62 -11.36
CA SER A 433 -6.14 22.57 -12.18
C SER A 433 -5.88 22.40 -13.69
N LYS A 434 -4.77 21.73 -14.06
CA LYS A 434 -4.40 21.37 -15.44
C LYS A 434 -4.78 19.93 -15.83
N GLY A 435 -5.53 19.23 -14.98
CA GLY A 435 -6.00 17.85 -15.21
C GLY A 435 -5.09 16.77 -14.60
N GLN A 436 -5.70 15.61 -14.32
CA GLN A 436 -5.06 14.46 -13.66
C GLN A 436 -3.86 13.92 -14.46
N THR A 437 -3.96 13.89 -15.79
CA THR A 437 -2.87 13.42 -16.68
C THR A 437 -1.60 14.26 -16.54
N THR A 438 -1.74 15.58 -16.41
CA THR A 438 -0.61 16.50 -16.19
C THR A 438 0.03 16.29 -14.82
N PHE A 439 -0.79 16.04 -13.80
CA PHE A 439 -0.31 15.70 -12.46
C PHE A 439 0.51 14.40 -12.48
N ASP A 440 -0.04 13.33 -13.03
CA ASP A 440 0.62 12.02 -13.08
C ASP A 440 1.93 12.07 -13.88
N ALA A 441 1.92 12.72 -15.06
CA ALA A 441 3.11 12.90 -15.87
C ALA A 441 4.21 13.71 -15.16
N THR A 442 3.83 14.74 -14.40
CA THR A 442 4.78 15.52 -13.60
C THR A 442 5.35 14.68 -12.46
N MET A 443 4.52 13.89 -11.77
CA MET A 443 4.96 13.01 -10.68
C MET A 443 5.97 11.97 -11.14
N THR A 444 5.79 11.41 -12.35
CA THR A 444 6.76 10.49 -12.94
C THR A 444 8.11 11.17 -13.23
N ARG A 445 8.10 12.44 -13.68
CA ARG A 445 9.33 13.20 -13.96
C ARG A 445 10.09 13.63 -12.71
N ILE A 446 9.39 14.01 -11.65
CA ILE A 446 10.03 14.53 -10.42
C ILE A 446 10.41 13.42 -9.42
N GLY A 447 9.82 12.22 -9.54
CA GLY A 447 10.10 11.08 -8.65
C GLY A 447 11.60 10.75 -8.48
N PRO A 448 12.39 10.63 -9.57
CA PRO A 448 13.82 10.35 -9.48
C PRO A 448 14.63 11.42 -8.72
N TRP A 449 14.20 12.68 -8.77
CA TRP A 449 14.89 13.78 -8.07
C TRP A 449 14.84 13.61 -6.55
N SER A 450 13.73 13.10 -6.03
CA SER A 450 13.58 12.83 -4.59
C SER A 450 14.58 11.76 -4.13
N ILE A 451 14.73 10.68 -4.91
CA ILE A 451 15.69 9.60 -4.63
C ILE A 451 17.14 10.10 -4.74
N THR A 452 17.46 10.88 -5.78
CA THR A 452 18.81 11.45 -5.93
C THR A 452 19.16 12.40 -4.78
N ALA A 453 18.21 13.24 -4.35
CA ALA A 453 18.40 14.14 -3.22
C ALA A 453 18.56 13.40 -1.89
N LEU A 454 17.80 12.31 -1.69
CA LEU A 454 17.97 11.39 -0.55
C LEU A 454 19.40 10.83 -0.49
N LEU A 455 19.89 10.24 -1.59
CA LEU A 455 21.23 9.65 -1.65
C LEU A 455 22.33 10.71 -1.48
N ALA A 456 22.16 11.89 -2.10
CA ALA A 456 23.09 13.01 -1.93
C ALA A 456 23.11 13.51 -0.48
N THR A 457 21.95 13.59 0.18
CA THR A 457 21.85 13.95 1.60
C THR A 457 22.58 12.94 2.46
N LEU A 458 22.39 11.63 2.22
CA LEU A 458 23.11 10.59 2.95
C LEU A 458 24.62 10.75 2.80
N VAL A 459 25.14 10.85 1.57
CA VAL A 459 26.59 11.07 1.33
C VAL A 459 27.08 12.30 2.09
N LEU A 460 26.34 13.40 2.04
CA LEU A 460 26.71 14.66 2.70
C LEU A 460 26.74 14.54 4.23
N LEU A 461 25.72 13.92 4.83
CA LEU A 461 25.64 13.73 6.29
C LEU A 461 26.76 12.82 6.80
N PHE A 462 27.06 11.74 6.07
CA PHE A 462 28.16 10.83 6.40
C PHE A 462 29.54 11.46 6.16
N ALA A 463 29.66 12.38 5.19
CA ALA A 463 30.87 13.17 5.01
C ALA A 463 31.09 14.14 6.19
N PHE A 464 30.04 14.79 6.69
CA PHE A 464 30.14 15.64 7.89
C PHE A 464 30.48 14.85 9.16
N GLN A 465 29.95 13.63 9.30
CA GLN A 465 30.19 12.78 10.47
C GLN A 465 31.33 11.75 10.31
N GLY A 466 32.07 11.78 9.20
CA GLY A 466 33.07 10.74 8.90
C GLY A 466 34.17 10.63 9.95
N GLU A 467 34.65 11.75 10.48
CA GLU A 467 35.69 11.77 11.50
C GLU A 467 35.19 11.27 12.88
N PRO A 468 34.07 11.75 13.44
CA PRO A 468 33.46 11.18 14.63
C PRO A 468 33.19 9.67 14.50
N ILE A 469 32.71 9.22 13.34
CA ILE A 469 32.40 7.79 13.11
C ILE A 469 33.64 6.90 13.24
N LEU A 470 34.78 7.34 12.70
CA LEU A 470 36.03 6.57 12.77
C LEU A 470 36.70 6.65 14.14
N LYS A 471 36.59 7.79 14.83
CA LYS A 471 37.25 8.00 16.13
C LYS A 471 36.50 7.39 17.32
N GLN A 472 35.17 7.22 17.22
CA GLN A 472 34.33 6.82 18.35
C GLN A 472 33.49 5.55 18.10
N PRO A 473 34.09 4.42 17.68
CA PRO A 473 33.33 3.19 17.39
C PRO A 473 32.60 2.62 18.62
N LEU A 474 33.18 2.78 19.81
CA LEU A 474 32.54 2.36 21.06
C LEU A 474 31.25 3.15 21.32
N VAL A 475 31.26 4.47 21.14
CA VAL A 475 30.07 5.31 21.30
C VAL A 475 28.97 4.88 20.34
N ILE A 476 29.31 4.61 19.07
CA ILE A 476 28.36 4.10 18.08
C ILE A 476 27.73 2.78 18.55
N ALA A 477 28.54 1.84 19.02
CA ALA A 477 28.04 0.55 19.51
C ALA A 477 27.10 0.73 20.71
N LEU A 478 27.42 1.64 21.64
CA LEU A 478 26.59 1.93 22.81
C LEU A 478 25.27 2.62 22.43
N LEU A 479 25.28 3.54 21.46
CA LEU A 479 24.08 4.19 20.93
C LEU A 479 23.20 3.23 20.12
N ALA A 480 23.81 2.26 19.44
CA ALA A 480 23.10 1.24 18.68
C ALA A 480 22.20 0.36 19.55
N VAL A 481 22.56 0.12 20.82
CA VAL A 481 21.79 -0.73 21.74
C VAL A 481 20.37 -0.20 21.99
N PRO A 482 20.15 1.02 22.51
CA PRO A 482 18.81 1.54 22.71
C PRO A 482 18.04 1.68 21.39
N ILE A 483 18.70 2.07 20.29
CA ILE A 483 18.05 2.17 18.96
C ILE A 483 17.53 0.81 18.51
N LEU A 484 18.35 -0.25 18.59
CA LEU A 484 17.97 -1.60 18.21
C LEU A 484 16.80 -2.10 19.05
N ILE A 485 16.88 -1.94 20.36
CA ILE A 485 15.80 -2.32 21.29
C ILE A 485 14.52 -1.58 20.91
N GLN A 486 14.60 -0.29 20.64
CA GLN A 486 13.44 0.52 20.34
C GLN A 486 12.78 0.15 19.02
N VAL A 487 13.55 -0.06 17.95
CA VAL A 487 13.01 -0.46 16.64
C VAL A 487 12.31 -1.83 16.74
N LEU A 488 12.93 -2.79 17.40
CA LEU A 488 12.34 -4.12 17.62
C LEU A 488 11.10 -4.04 18.52
N PHE A 489 11.15 -3.25 19.59
CA PHE A 489 10.03 -3.07 20.50
C PHE A 489 8.83 -2.42 19.81
N ASN A 490 9.02 -1.30 19.11
CA ASN A 490 7.93 -0.59 18.44
C ASN A 490 7.32 -1.42 17.30
N SER A 491 8.16 -2.09 16.50
CA SER A 491 7.64 -2.96 15.43
C SER A 491 6.87 -4.15 15.99
N ALA A 492 7.39 -4.84 17.01
CA ALA A 492 6.69 -5.95 17.65
C ALA A 492 5.39 -5.51 18.33
N LEU A 493 5.41 -4.36 19.04
CA LEU A 493 4.25 -3.80 19.70
C LEU A 493 3.18 -3.41 18.69
N ALA A 494 3.53 -2.65 17.65
CA ALA A 494 2.59 -2.25 16.61
C ALA A 494 2.01 -3.48 15.89
N TYR A 495 2.85 -4.46 15.53
CA TYR A 495 2.39 -5.70 14.89
C TYR A 495 1.43 -6.50 15.78
N GLY A 496 1.77 -6.63 17.07
CA GLY A 496 0.92 -7.31 18.06
C GLY A 496 -0.38 -6.56 18.36
N LEU A 497 -0.35 -5.23 18.45
CA LEU A 497 -1.54 -4.41 18.66
C LEU A 497 -2.48 -4.47 17.46
N ASN A 498 -1.97 -4.43 16.23
CA ASN A 498 -2.78 -4.61 15.02
C ASN A 498 -3.49 -5.96 15.03
N ARG A 499 -2.77 -7.01 15.43
CA ARG A 499 -3.38 -8.33 15.58
C ARG A 499 -4.48 -8.33 16.64
N TRP A 500 -4.22 -7.70 17.78
CA TRP A 500 -5.18 -7.63 18.89
C TRP A 500 -6.46 -6.88 18.52
N VAL A 501 -6.37 -5.84 17.68
CA VAL A 501 -7.55 -5.11 17.18
C VAL A 501 -8.20 -5.75 15.93
N GLY A 502 -7.68 -6.90 15.48
CA GLY A 502 -8.21 -7.68 14.35
C GLY A 502 -7.93 -7.08 12.97
N GLU A 503 -6.85 -6.32 12.80
CA GLU A 503 -6.45 -5.79 11.50
C GLU A 503 -5.80 -6.85 10.61
N LYS A 504 -6.02 -6.75 9.30
CA LYS A 504 -5.46 -7.68 8.31
C LYS A 504 -3.94 -7.53 8.24
N HIS A 505 -3.26 -8.63 7.89
CA HIS A 505 -1.80 -8.67 7.79
C HIS A 505 -1.23 -7.59 6.86
N ASN A 506 -1.87 -7.37 5.71
CA ASN A 506 -1.49 -6.33 4.73
C ASN A 506 -1.65 -4.88 5.26
N VAL A 507 -2.37 -4.65 6.35
CA VAL A 507 -2.45 -3.35 7.05
C VAL A 507 -1.49 -3.33 8.25
N ALA A 508 -1.39 -4.45 8.97
CA ALA A 508 -0.56 -4.59 10.15
C ALA A 508 0.95 -4.50 9.85
N CYS A 509 1.40 -5.04 8.71
CA CYS A 509 2.78 -4.95 8.27
C CYS A 509 3.23 -3.50 8.03
N PRO A 510 2.57 -2.71 7.15
CA PRO A 510 2.94 -1.31 6.99
C PRO A 510 2.75 -0.53 8.29
N SER A 511 1.72 -0.82 9.09
CA SER A 511 1.55 -0.18 10.41
C SER A 511 2.77 -0.42 11.33
N ALA A 512 3.26 -1.66 11.42
CA ALA A 512 4.40 -2.01 12.25
C ALA A 512 5.70 -1.36 11.76
N LEU A 513 5.90 -1.31 10.45
CA LEU A 513 7.09 -0.70 9.86
C LEU A 513 7.06 0.82 10.02
N ILE A 514 5.92 1.47 9.74
CA ILE A 514 5.73 2.91 9.95
C ILE A 514 5.90 3.27 11.44
N GLY A 515 5.36 2.44 12.34
CA GLY A 515 5.47 2.59 13.79
C GLY A 515 6.91 2.53 14.31
N ALA A 516 7.78 1.80 13.63
CA ALA A 516 9.17 1.62 14.02
C ALA A 516 10.15 2.56 13.30
N SER A 517 9.85 2.97 12.06
CA SER A 517 10.75 3.79 11.25
C SER A 517 10.83 5.24 11.69
N ASN A 518 12.00 5.86 11.49
CA ASN A 518 12.27 7.25 11.82
C ASN A 518 12.57 8.10 10.58
N PHE A 519 12.30 9.40 10.69
CA PHE A 519 12.65 10.37 9.68
C PHE A 519 14.02 10.97 10.00
N PHE A 520 15.07 10.30 9.53
CA PHE A 520 16.43 10.67 9.89
C PHE A 520 16.86 12.02 9.33
N GLU A 521 16.43 12.41 8.14
CA GLU A 521 16.86 13.66 7.50
C GLU A 521 16.40 14.87 8.29
N LEU A 522 15.12 14.87 8.71
CA LEU A 522 14.58 15.91 9.57
C LEU A 522 15.25 15.86 10.96
N ALA A 523 15.45 14.67 11.54
CA ALA A 523 16.06 14.53 12.85
C ALA A 523 17.52 15.03 12.87
N VAL A 524 18.31 14.68 11.86
CA VAL A 524 19.70 15.14 11.69
C VAL A 524 19.73 16.65 11.46
N ALA A 525 18.86 17.17 10.59
CA ALA A 525 18.78 18.61 10.35
C ALA A 525 18.42 19.40 11.62
N ALA A 526 17.42 18.94 12.38
CA ALA A 526 17.06 19.52 13.67
C ALA A 526 18.21 19.40 14.68
N ALA A 527 18.87 18.25 14.78
CA ALA A 527 19.99 18.06 15.70
C ALA A 527 21.17 18.99 15.37
N ILE A 528 21.51 19.14 14.09
CA ILE A 528 22.56 20.06 13.64
C ILE A 528 22.16 21.51 13.93
N SER A 529 20.92 21.91 13.66
CA SER A 529 20.49 23.29 13.95
C SER A 529 20.46 23.61 15.44
N LEU A 530 20.08 22.66 16.29
CA LEU A 530 19.96 22.87 17.74
C LEU A 530 21.30 22.74 18.48
N PHE A 531 22.16 21.81 18.06
CA PHE A 531 23.36 21.41 18.82
C PHE A 531 24.66 21.53 18.01
N GLY A 532 24.60 21.74 16.69
CA GLY A 532 25.75 21.85 15.81
C GLY A 532 26.23 20.51 15.23
N PHE A 533 27.12 20.57 14.24
CA PHE A 533 27.62 19.42 13.49
C PHE A 533 28.42 18.41 14.33
N HIS A 534 29.25 18.89 15.24
CA HIS A 534 30.13 18.03 16.05
C HIS A 534 29.47 17.55 17.35
N SER A 535 28.16 17.74 17.49
CA SER A 535 27.43 17.35 18.69
C SER A 535 27.14 15.87 18.75
N GLY A 536 27.00 15.35 19.98
CA GLY A 536 26.51 14.00 20.20
C GLY A 536 25.11 13.78 19.64
N ALA A 537 24.27 14.82 19.61
CA ALA A 537 22.93 14.77 19.03
C ALA A 537 22.98 14.42 17.53
N ALA A 538 23.81 15.14 16.77
CA ALA A 538 23.98 14.89 15.34
C ALA A 538 24.55 13.49 15.09
N LEU A 539 25.55 13.06 15.88
CA LEU A 539 26.08 11.70 15.78
C LEU A 539 25.01 10.64 16.06
N ALA A 540 24.22 10.77 17.12
CA ALA A 540 23.18 9.81 17.49
C ALA A 540 22.11 9.66 16.41
N THR A 541 21.69 10.76 15.78
CA THR A 541 20.73 10.71 14.65
C THR A 541 21.30 10.00 13.42
N VAL A 542 22.59 10.19 13.10
CA VAL A 542 23.26 9.45 12.02
C VAL A 542 23.40 7.97 12.38
N VAL A 543 23.80 7.63 13.62
CA VAL A 543 23.84 6.24 14.11
C VAL A 543 22.49 5.55 13.97
N GLY A 544 21.39 6.27 14.20
CA GLY A 544 20.04 5.85 13.85
C GLY A 544 19.95 5.21 12.47
N VAL A 545 20.44 5.90 11.43
CA VAL A 545 20.41 5.42 10.04
C VAL A 545 21.21 4.14 9.84
N LEU A 546 22.41 4.05 10.43
CA LEU A 546 23.27 2.86 10.28
C LEU A 546 22.57 1.61 10.83
N ILE A 547 21.84 1.76 11.94
CA ILE A 547 21.22 0.64 12.66
C ILE A 547 19.81 0.35 12.13
N GLU A 548 19.02 1.38 11.85
CA GLU A 548 17.62 1.23 11.49
C GLU A 548 17.44 0.48 10.18
N VAL A 549 18.15 0.84 9.10
CA VAL A 549 17.99 0.20 7.78
C VAL A 549 18.14 -1.34 7.82
N PRO A 550 19.23 -1.92 8.37
CA PRO A 550 19.36 -3.38 8.44
C PRO A 550 18.33 -4.03 9.37
N VAL A 551 17.96 -3.37 10.47
CA VAL A 551 16.97 -3.90 11.42
C VAL A 551 15.57 -3.87 10.81
N MET A 552 15.21 -2.82 10.08
CA MET A 552 13.94 -2.74 9.36
C MET A 552 13.80 -3.86 8.33
N LEU A 553 14.87 -4.20 7.60
CA LEU A 553 14.87 -5.36 6.69
C LEU A 553 14.71 -6.70 7.43
N LEU A 554 15.26 -6.82 8.64
CA LEU A 554 15.01 -7.96 9.50
C LEU A 554 13.53 -8.01 9.90
N VAL A 555 12.94 -6.89 10.32
CA VAL A 555 11.52 -6.80 10.67
C VAL A 555 10.64 -7.20 9.47
N VAL A 556 10.93 -6.68 8.27
CA VAL A 556 10.27 -7.08 7.00
C VAL A 556 10.28 -8.61 6.83
N ARG A 557 11.45 -9.24 6.98
CA ARG A 557 11.55 -10.71 6.89
C ARG A 557 10.71 -11.42 7.95
N VAL A 558 10.72 -10.92 9.18
CA VAL A 558 9.97 -11.51 10.30
C VAL A 558 8.47 -11.40 10.06
N VAL A 559 7.94 -10.23 9.71
CA VAL A 559 6.50 -10.05 9.50
C VAL A 559 5.99 -10.83 8.28
N ASN A 560 6.81 -10.98 7.23
CA ASN A 560 6.49 -11.83 6.09
C ASN A 560 6.47 -13.31 6.47
N ALA A 561 7.49 -13.79 7.20
CA ALA A 561 7.58 -15.19 7.62
C ALA A 561 6.50 -15.57 8.64
N THR A 562 6.02 -14.62 9.44
CA THR A 562 5.00 -14.83 10.47
C THR A 562 3.56 -14.64 9.97
N LYS A 563 3.34 -14.37 8.68
CA LYS A 563 1.99 -14.27 8.08
C LYS A 563 1.06 -15.45 8.45
N PRO A 564 1.48 -16.73 8.35
CA PRO A 564 0.62 -17.84 8.74
C PRO A 564 0.31 -17.87 10.25
N TRP A 565 1.20 -17.36 11.09
CA TRP A 565 0.93 -17.22 12.53
C TRP A 565 -0.05 -16.08 12.78
N TYR A 566 0.12 -14.95 12.09
CA TYR A 566 -0.72 -13.76 12.21
C TYR A 566 -2.18 -14.06 11.86
N GLU A 567 -2.41 -14.79 10.76
CA GLU A 567 -3.74 -15.14 10.26
C GLU A 567 -4.42 -16.29 11.03
N ARG A 568 -3.68 -17.02 11.89
CA ARG A 568 -4.26 -18.06 12.76
C ARG A 568 -4.94 -17.39 13.96
N HIS A 569 -6.27 -17.23 13.94
CA HIS A 569 -7.11 -16.60 14.99
C HIS A 569 -7.22 -15.07 14.93
N ALA A 570 -7.39 -14.51 13.73
CA ALA A 570 -8.10 -13.23 13.59
C ALA A 570 -9.59 -13.53 13.40
#